data_AF-A0A3M2W3A6-F1
#
_entry.id   AF-A0A3M2W3A6-F1
#
_cell.length_a   1.000
_cell.length_b   1.000
_cell.length_c   1.000
_cell.angle_alpha   90.00
_cell.angle_beta   90.00
_cell.angle_gamma   90.00
#
_symmetry.space_group_name_H-M   'P 1'
#
loop_
_entity.id
_entity.type
_entity.pdbx_description
1 polymer ?
#
loop_
_entity_poly.entity_id
_entity_poly.type
_entity_poly.pdbx_seq_one_letter_code
_entity_poly.pdbx_strand_id
1 'polypeptide(L)' 'MDANATHIALTLEGISVDFQVLSFLGSEALNQPFCFDIELVSARPDLK' A
#
# COMPACT_ATOMS: atom_id res chain seq x y z
N MET A 1 22.33 -4.31 5.47
CA MET A 1 21.07 -3.55 5.55
C MET A 1 20.25 -4.01 4.36
N ASP A 2 19.19 -4.76 4.60
CA ASP A 2 18.46 -5.45 3.54
C ASP A 2 17.49 -4.48 2.87
N ALA A 3 17.70 -4.18 1.59
CA ALA A 3 16.88 -3.24 0.82
C ALA A 3 15.44 -3.74 0.56
N ASN A 4 15.13 -4.97 0.99
CA ASN A 4 13.85 -5.64 0.79
C ASN A 4 12.98 -5.68 2.05
N ALA A 5 13.37 -4.99 3.12
CA ALA A 5 12.51 -4.81 4.28
C ALA A 5 11.28 -3.98 3.89
N THR A 6 10.07 -4.43 4.25
CA THR A 6 8.84 -3.68 4.01
C THR A 6 8.90 -2.34 4.73
N HIS A 7 9.18 -1.27 4.01
CA HIS A 7 9.28 0.08 4.58
C HIS A 7 7.91 0.75 4.78
N ILE A 8 6.86 0.26 4.10
CA ILE A 8 5.48 0.78 4.17
C ILE A 8 4.51 -0.40 4.19
N ALA A 9 3.60 -0.41 5.16
CA ALA A 9 2.56 -1.44 5.29
C ALA A 9 1.18 -0.81 5.14
N LEU A 10 0.31 -1.49 4.38
CA LEU A 10 -1.12 -1.17 4.31
C LEU A 10 -1.89 -2.09 5.28
N THR A 11 -2.57 -1.50 6.25
CA THR A 11 -3.47 -2.22 7.15
C THR A 11 -4.90 -1.82 6.84
N LEU A 12 -5.76 -2.80 6.54
CA LEU A 12 -7.19 -2.60 6.31
C LEU A 12 -7.96 -3.21 7.47
N GLU A 13 -8.70 -2.38 8.20
CA GLU A 13 -9.43 -2.83 9.38
C GLU A 13 -10.51 -3.86 8.99
N GLY A 14 -10.55 -4.98 9.71
CA GLY A 14 -11.49 -6.08 9.45
C GLY A 14 -11.19 -6.93 8.22
N ILE A 15 -10.10 -6.66 7.48
CA ILE A 15 -9.76 -7.38 6.25
C ILE A 15 -8.35 -7.99 6.38
N SER A 16 -8.27 -9.32 6.39
CA SER A 16 -7.00 -10.04 6.33
C SER A 16 -6.64 -10.41 4.89
N VAL A 17 -5.79 -9.58 4.29
CA VAL A 17 -5.27 -9.74 2.93
C VAL A 17 -3.74 -9.84 2.96
N ASP A 18 -3.18 -10.54 1.97
CA ASP A 18 -1.74 -10.76 1.81
C ASP A 18 -1.07 -9.69 0.93
N PHE A 19 -1.67 -8.50 0.83
CA PHE A 19 -1.15 -7.42 0.01
C PHE A 19 0.19 -6.91 0.53
N GLN A 20 1.13 -6.73 -0.40
CA GLN A 20 2.39 -6.03 -0.18
C GLN A 20 2.38 -4.74 -1.00
N VAL A 21 2.85 -3.66 -0.39
CA VAL A 21 2.96 -2.36 -1.08
C VAL A 21 4.12 -2.42 -2.06
N LEU A 22 3.83 -2.26 -3.35
CA LEU A 22 4.82 -2.16 -4.42
C LEU A 22 5.27 -0.71 -4.63
N SER A 23 4.30 0.22 -4.62
CA SER A 23 4.54 1.66 -4.79
C SER A 23 3.58 2.46 -3.93
N PHE A 24 4.03 3.65 -3.53
CA PHE A 24 3.27 4.58 -2.71
C PHE A 24 3.58 6.01 -3.15
N LEU A 25 2.56 6.75 -3.54
CA LEU A 25 2.63 8.17 -3.88
C LEU A 25 1.61 8.97 -3.06
N GLY A 26 2.09 9.94 -2.29
CA GLY A 26 1.24 10.87 -1.55
C GLY A 26 1.11 12.23 -2.24
N SER A 27 -0.09 12.78 -2.24
CA SER A 27 -0.37 14.15 -2.67
C SER A 27 -1.02 14.94 -1.53
N GLU A 28 -0.44 16.10 -1.21
CA GLU A 28 -0.95 17.03 -0.21
C GLU A 28 -0.83 18.46 -0.73
N ALA A 29 -1.90 19.25 -0.55
CA ALA A 29 -1.94 20.65 -0.90
C ALA A 29 -2.78 21.44 0.11
N LEU A 30 -2.48 22.74 0.27
CA LEU A 30 -3.22 23.61 1.19
C LEU A 30 -4.71 23.63 0.84
N ASN A 31 -5.55 23.45 1.86
CA ASN A 31 -7.02 23.40 1.75
C ASN A 31 -7.54 22.29 0.83
N GLN A 32 -6.76 21.23 0.61
CA GLN A 32 -7.19 20.03 -0.10
C GLN A 32 -7.04 18.80 0.81
N PRO A 33 -7.90 17.78 0.67
CA PRO A 33 -7.68 16.50 1.32
C PRO A 33 -6.35 15.88 0.86
N PHE A 34 -5.69 15.15 1.76
CA PHE A 34 -4.59 14.29 1.36
C PHE A 34 -5.11 13.12 0.52
N CYS A 35 -4.30 12.65 -0.42
CA CYS A 35 -4.60 11.49 -1.24
C CYS A 35 -3.35 10.61 -1.34
N PHE A 36 -3.57 9.29 -1.40
CA PHE A 36 -2.51 8.30 -1.58
C PHE A 36 -2.88 7.37 -2.73
N ASP A 37 -2.00 7.30 -3.73
CA ASP A 37 -2.04 6.26 -4.75
C ASP A 37 -1.12 5.12 -4.29
N ILE A 38 -1.69 3.92 -4.16
CA ILE A 38 -1.00 2.75 -3.64
C ILE A 38 -1.11 1.62 -4.65
N GLU A 39 0.04 1.14 -5.13
CA GLU A 39 0.10 -0.08 -5.94
C GLU A 39 0.40 -1.27 -5.03
N LEU A 40 -0.40 -2.32 -5.17
CA LEU A 40 -0.33 -3.52 -4.34
C LEU A 40 -0.02 -4.73 -5.20
N VAL A 41 0.75 -5.66 -4.63
CA VAL A 41 0.93 -7.01 -5.18
C VAL A 41 0.44 -8.05 -4.17
N SER A 42 -0.09 -9.16 -4.67
CA SER A 42 -0.53 -10.31 -3.86
C SER A 42 0.13 -11.58 -4.39
N ALA A 43 0.37 -12.53 -3.51
CA ALA A 43 0.84 -13.86 -3.91
C ALA A 43 -0.31 -14.78 -4.35
N ARG A 44 -1.57 -14.37 -4.12
CA ARG A 44 -2.76 -15.12 -4.52
C ARG A 44 -2.99 -14.98 -6.03
N PRO A 45 -2.90 -16.08 -6.80
CA PRO A 45 -3.09 -16.04 -8.25
C PRO A 45 -4.57 -15.85 -8.65
N ASP A 46 -5.50 -16.03 -7.72
CA ASP A 46 -6.95 -16.03 -7.92
C ASP A 46 -7.65 -14.78 -7.37
N LEU A 47 -6.89 -13.71 -7.11
CA LEU A 47 -7.43 -12.42 -6.69
C LEU A 47 -8.45 -11.93 -7.75
N LYS A 48 -9.74 -12.02 -7.42
CA LYS A 48 -10.86 -11.62 -8.28
C LYS A 48 -11.50 -10.33 -7.80
#